data_AF-A0A8T6IJ37-F1
#
_entry.id   AF-A0A8T6IJ37-F1
#
_cell.length_a   1.000
_cell.length_b   1.000
_cell.length_c   1.000
_cell.angle_alpha   90.00
_cell.angle_beta   90.00
_cell.angle_gamma   90.00
#
_symmetry.space_group_name_H-M   'P 1'
#
loop_
_entity.id
_entity.type
_entity.pdbx_description
1 polymer ?
#
loop_
_entity_poly.entity_id
_entity_poly.type
_entity_poly.pdbx_seq_one_letter_code
_entity_poly.pdbx_strand_id
1 'polypeptide(L)' 'MTTIVNTHSGQLRGREKDGVLLFAGIPYAAPPIDGRRFRAAAPHEGWSGIRDARKFGPGAPQVATGGMA' A
#
# COMPACT_ATOMS: atom_id res chain seq x y z
N MET A 1 -9.16 -12.17 13.36
CA MET A 1 -7.82 -12.20 13.97
C MET A 1 -7.00 -11.00 13.45
N THR A 2 -6.11 -10.40 14.26
CA THR A 2 -5.11 -9.44 13.77
C THR A 2 -3.81 -10.20 13.50
N THR A 3 -3.21 -10.04 12.32
CA THR A 3 -1.94 -10.68 11.94
C THR A 3 -0.86 -9.61 11.75
N ILE A 4 0.29 -9.75 12.41
CA ILE A 4 1.45 -8.86 12.25
C ILE A 4 2.57 -9.63 11.52
N VAL A 5 3.12 -9.03 10.46
CA VAL A 5 4.26 -9.59 9.71
C VAL A 5 5.39 -8.57 9.58
N ASN A 6 6.62 -9.08 9.46
CA ASN A 6 7.82 -8.26 9.26
C ASN A 6 8.19 -8.23 7.77
N THR A 7 8.62 -7.06 7.28
CA THR A 7 9.17 -6.86 5.94
C THR A 7 10.49 -6.08 6.05
N HIS A 8 11.24 -5.98 4.95
CA HIS A 8 12.41 -5.09 4.89
C HIS A 8 12.08 -3.62 5.15
N SER A 9 10.83 -3.20 4.92
CA SER A 9 10.38 -1.81 5.03
C SER A 9 9.71 -1.48 6.37
N GLY A 10 9.49 -2.47 7.23
CA GLY A 10 8.79 -2.31 8.52
C GLY A 10 7.70 -3.35 8.77
N GLN A 11 6.98 -3.21 9.88
CA GLN A 11 5.93 -4.16 10.31
C GLN A 11 4.56 -3.80 9.73
N LEU A 12 3.78 -4.80 9.34
CA LEU A 12 2.45 -4.65 8.77
C LEU A 12 1.40 -5.33 9.63
N ARG A 13 0.25 -4.68 9.81
CA ARG A 13 -0.96 -5.25 10.40
C ARG A 13 -1.96 -5.63 9.30
N GLY A 14 -2.17 -6.91 9.08
CA GLY A 14 -3.17 -7.45 8.15
C GLY A 14 -4.49 -7.83 8.84
N ARG A 15 -5.39 -8.40 8.05
CA ARG A 15 -6.63 -9.05 8.55
C ARG A 15 -6.79 -10.41 7.91
N GLU A 16 -7.42 -11.31 8.64
CA GLU A 16 -7.82 -12.63 8.16
C GLU A 16 -9.33 -12.67 7.97
N LYS A 17 -9.79 -13.25 6.86
CA LYS A 17 -11.19 -13.55 6.59
C LYS A 17 -11.28 -14.85 5.81
N ASP A 18 -12.09 -15.80 6.27
CA ASP A 18 -12.37 -17.08 5.60
C ASP A 18 -11.09 -17.86 5.21
N GLY A 19 -10.09 -17.88 6.11
CA GLY A 19 -8.79 -18.53 5.87
C GLY A 19 -7.83 -17.77 4.95
N VAL A 20 -8.20 -16.58 4.49
CA VAL A 20 -7.37 -15.72 3.63
C VAL A 20 -6.78 -14.56 4.44
N LEU A 21 -5.46 -14.41 4.34
CA LEU A 21 -4.73 -13.26 4.89
C LEU A 21 -4.66 -12.14 3.86
N LEU A 22 -5.17 -10.96 4.21
CA LEU A 22 -5.08 -9.75 3.41
C LEU A 22 -4.11 -8.75 4.04
N PHE A 23 -3.20 -8.25 3.20
CA PHE A 23 -2.40 -7.06 3.44
C PHE A 23 -2.52 -6.13 2.23
N ALA A 24 -3.05 -4.92 2.42
CA ALA A 24 -3.38 -3.96 1.38
C ALA A 24 -2.82 -2.57 1.70
N GLY A 25 -2.63 -1.73 0.67
CA GLY A 25 -2.14 -0.36 0.85
C GLY A 25 -0.69 -0.25 1.32
N ILE A 26 0.13 -1.28 1.03
CA ILE A 26 1.55 -1.31 1.37
C ILE A 26 2.33 -0.50 0.33
N PRO A 27 3.07 0.54 0.73
CA PRO A 27 3.92 1.27 -0.19
C PRO A 27 5.14 0.41 -0.56
N TYR A 28 5.39 0.26 -1.86
CA TYR A 28 6.55 -0.46 -2.39
C TYR A 28 7.60 0.47 -3.03
N ALA A 29 7.25 1.74 -3.24
CA ALA A 29 8.10 2.77 -3.83
C ALA A 29 7.76 4.13 -3.22
N ALA A 30 8.68 5.10 -3.33
CA ALA A 30 8.41 6.48 -2.96
C ALA A 30 7.29 7.08 -3.85
N PRO A 31 6.44 7.97 -3.31
CA PRO A 31 5.38 8.61 -4.09
C PRO A 31 5.92 9.34 -5.34
N PRO A 32 5.31 9.17 -6.53
CA PRO A 32 5.77 9.80 -7.79
C PRO A 32 5.30 11.26 -7.91
N ILE A 33 5.48 12.04 -6.85
CA ILE A 33 5.15 13.46 -6.75
C ILE A 33 6.43 14.31 -6.86
N ASP A 34 6.26 15.63 -6.95
CA ASP A 34 7.34 16.59 -7.18
C ASP A 34 8.17 16.23 -8.43
N GLY A 35 9.50 16.34 -8.34
CA GLY A 35 10.43 15.99 -9.41
C GLY A 35 10.51 14.50 -9.77
N ARG A 36 9.71 13.61 -9.14
CA ARG A 36 9.75 12.16 -9.38
C ARG A 36 8.81 11.67 -10.49
N ARG A 37 7.91 12.52 -10.99
CA ARG A 37 7.03 12.14 -12.12
C ARG A 37 7.87 11.88 -13.38
N PHE A 38 7.46 10.88 -14.17
CA PHE A 38 8.15 10.45 -15.40
C PHE A 38 9.60 9.99 -15.20
N ARG A 39 9.90 9.45 -14.02
CA ARG A 39 11.18 8.82 -13.68
C ARG A 39 10.96 7.39 -13.22
N ALA A 40 12.04 6.62 -13.12
CA ALA A 40 12.00 5.30 -12.51
C ALA A 40 11.50 5.38 -11.04
N ALA A 41 10.87 4.30 -10.57
CA ALA A 41 10.41 4.21 -9.19
C ALA A 41 11.61 4.29 -8.23
N ALA A 42 11.53 5.20 -7.26
CA ALA A 42 12.53 5.32 -6.20
C ALA A 42 12.15 4.43 -5.00
N PRO A 43 13.13 3.93 -4.22
CA PRO A 43 12.85 3.11 -3.03
C PRO A 43 12.03 3.89 -1.99
N HIS A 44 11.19 3.19 -1.23
CA HIS A 44 10.53 3.76 -0.06
C HIS A 44 11.43 3.63 1.16
N GLU A 45 11.54 4.68 1.98
CA GLU A 45 12.35 4.74 3.22
C GLU A 45 11.86 3.81 4.35
N GLY A 46 10.90 2.92 4.08
CA GLY A 46 10.19 2.18 5.11
C GLY A 46 9.36 3.05 6.05
N TRP A 47 8.98 2.49 7.20
CA TRP A 47 8.27 3.18 8.28
C TRP A 47 8.66 2.58 9.64
N SER A 48 8.50 3.37 10.70
CA SER A 48 8.62 2.90 12.08
C SER A 48 7.28 2.37 12.61
N GLY A 49 7.36 1.48 13.61
CA GLY A 49 6.18 0.87 14.22
C GLY A 49 5.40 -0.05 13.26
N ILE A 50 4.11 -0.22 13.54
CA ILE A 50 3.22 -1.11 12.80
C ILE A 50 2.32 -0.29 11.88
N ARG A 51 2.44 -0.50 10.56
CA ARG A 51 1.55 0.11 9.57
C ARG A 51 0.27 -0.70 9.41
N ASP A 52 -0.87 -0.03 9.41
CA ASP A 52 -2.15 -0.66 9.12
C ASP A 52 -2.26 -1.00 7.62
N ALA A 53 -2.35 -2.30 7.31
CA ALA A 53 -2.47 -2.85 5.98
C ALA A 53 -3.83 -3.56 5.77
N ARG A 54 -4.88 -3.14 6.48
CA ARG A 54 -6.21 -3.74 6.38
C ARG A 54 -7.11 -3.09 5.32
N LYS A 55 -6.67 -1.98 4.71
CA LYS A 55 -7.44 -1.17 3.76
C LYS A 55 -6.64 -0.93 2.48
N PHE A 56 -7.33 -0.90 1.33
CA PHE A 56 -6.72 -0.52 0.06
C PHE A 56 -6.29 0.95 0.07
N GLY A 57 -5.17 1.23 -0.60
CA GLY A 57 -4.74 2.60 -0.89
C GLY A 57 -5.49 3.19 -2.09
N PRO A 58 -5.21 4.45 -2.44
CA PRO A 58 -5.79 5.09 -3.61
C PRO A 58 -5.35 4.39 -4.91
N GLY A 59 -6.24 4.35 -5.89
CA GLY A 59 -5.87 4.03 -7.27
C GLY A 59 -5.02 5.15 -7.89
N ALA A 60 -4.27 4.82 -8.95
CA ALA A 60 -3.60 5.85 -9.73
C ALA A 60 -4.63 6.78 -10.41
N PRO A 61 -4.27 8.04 -10.74
CA PRO A 61 -5.15 8.92 -11.50
C PRO A 61 -5.58 8.27 -12.82
N GLN A 62 -6.90 8.16 -13.01
CA GLN A 62 -7.52 7.66 -14.22
C GLN A 62 -8.70 8.57 -14.55
N VAL A 63 -9.00 8.71 -15.84
CA VAL A 63 -10.25 9.34 -16.27
C VAL A 63 -11.41 8.48 -15.77
N ALA A 64 -12.43 9.11 -15.17
CA ALA A 64 -13.64 8.41 -14.79
C ALA A 64 -14.26 7.81 -16.06
N THR A 65 -14.27 6.49 -16.15
CA THR A 65 -15.07 5.83 -17.17
C THR A 65 -16.52 6.00 -16.71
N GLY A 66 -17.38 6.57 -17.55
CA GLY A 66 -18.81 6.78 -17.24
C GLY A 66 -19.61 5.49 -17.14
N GLY A 67 -19.21 4.57 -16.25
CA GLY A 67 -19.80 3.26 -16.05
C GLY A 67 -20.08 3.01 -14.57
N MET A 68 -21.26 3.48 -14.16
CA MET A 68 -22.07 3.15 -12.97
C MET A 68 -21.38 3.26 -11.59
N ALA A 69 -21.91 4.22 -10.83
CA ALA A 69 -21.88 4.26 -9.37
C ALA A 69 -22.55 3.03 -8.74
#